data_AF-A0A954FN34-F1
#
_entry.id   AF-A0A954FN34-F1
#
_cell.length_a   1.000
_cell.length_b   1.000
_cell.length_c   1.000
_cell.angle_alpha   90.00
_cell.angle_beta   90.00
_cell.angle_gamma   90.00
#
_symmetry.space_group_name_H-M   'P 1'
#
loop_
_entity.id
_entity.type
_entity.pdbx_description
1 polymer ?
#
loop_
_entity_poly.entity_id
_entity_poly.type
_entity_poly.pdbx_seq_one_letter_code
_entity_poly.pdbx_strand_id
1 'polypeptide(L)'
;MKSRPTHTPWMVLFALAAIVVGLRRADAQLLPDDERQIRWHSEQSVSAFHRNSGPAPVTVASAGIDQAERLLSLDEAIRMTLQNSEVIRVLTGVSAVSSGQTIYDTAIATTPIDQAKALFDPVFSANSTFRHNEFPGLNGFGTRIIGNQTGGNDTEARLTDLNTLGGTLSLGVANSWDNQTVAGFLNRNAPSASLSYTQPLLAGFGRDANTAPIVIARLQLDISYFQFKDSMQELVRGTVAAYWALVQARTELWAREIQLEQSRTIFERLEAQLRADIANQADVSQPKLAYANFRANLISARANVLQREAALRNIIGLPPEDGERIVPATPPTRDQVQFHWEDINETAQARRPDLIELNLILLADQKRLVQSRNLAQPQLDAVAVQQWNGLNGRVLNGNRLSSGLDDHTSWTMGVNFSVPLSLRQSRAQVRSQELLIRRDRASIQQGLHQTEHQLASTIRSIDQNFLQYEAFRDARQAAKENLEVQVAAVRSGRVIFLNFLQGVTDWGNAVAAEAQALTSYNTDLATLERQTGTILETHGVRFVEEQFASIGTHGRCFEDECYPRDLRPQENQPRYDDLGKPAEEAFDLTDFPNRRSEVLRLPETPQFDDPEMPE
;
A
#
# COMPACT_ATOMS: atom_id res chain seq x y z
N MET A 1 43.50 68.26 -21.90
CA MET A 1 42.32 68.30 -22.79
C MET A 1 41.51 67.03 -22.55
N LYS A 2 40.21 67.17 -22.29
CA LYS A 2 39.30 66.22 -21.62
C LYS A 2 38.88 64.99 -22.47
N SER A 3 38.80 63.84 -21.78
CA SER A 3 37.83 62.72 -21.85
C SER A 3 37.19 62.29 -23.18
N ARG A 4 37.34 60.99 -23.52
CA ARG A 4 36.30 60.18 -24.16
C ARG A 4 36.24 58.79 -23.50
N PRO A 5 35.11 58.37 -22.92
CA PRO A 5 34.96 57.03 -22.37
C PRO A 5 34.43 56.06 -23.44
N THR A 6 34.91 54.83 -23.29
CA THR A 6 34.46 53.58 -23.87
C THR A 6 33.02 53.26 -23.48
N HIS A 7 32.12 53.09 -24.44
CA HIS A 7 30.82 52.45 -24.24
C HIS A 7 30.82 51.06 -24.90
N THR A 8 31.47 50.12 -24.23
CA THR A 8 31.07 48.71 -24.26
C THR A 8 29.62 48.64 -23.78
N PRO A 9 28.69 47.96 -24.48
CA PRO A 9 27.28 48.02 -24.12
C PRO A 9 27.09 47.28 -22.80
N TRP A 10 26.79 48.05 -21.76
CA TRP A 10 26.50 47.61 -20.40
C TRP A 10 25.43 46.52 -20.35
N MET A 11 24.56 46.41 -21.36
CA MET A 11 23.55 45.35 -21.49
C MET A 11 24.13 43.95 -21.79
N VAL A 12 25.22 43.84 -22.54
CA VAL A 12 25.84 42.52 -22.84
C VAL A 12 26.57 41.98 -21.60
N LEU A 13 27.19 42.87 -20.82
CA LEU A 13 27.74 42.55 -19.50
C LEU A 13 26.64 42.27 -18.46
N PHE A 14 25.48 42.94 -18.52
CA PHE A 14 24.34 42.63 -17.66
C PHE A 14 23.68 41.29 -18.02
N ALA A 15 23.58 40.94 -19.30
CA ALA A 15 23.04 39.65 -19.75
C ALA A 15 24.01 38.50 -19.42
N LEU A 16 25.32 38.68 -19.66
CA LEU A 16 26.33 37.69 -19.24
C LEU A 16 26.48 37.61 -17.71
N ALA A 17 26.38 38.73 -16.98
CA ALA A 17 26.37 38.70 -15.52
C ALA A 17 25.06 38.11 -14.97
N ALA A 18 23.91 38.30 -15.62
CA ALA A 18 22.65 37.63 -15.24
C ALA A 18 22.67 36.13 -15.58
N ILE A 19 23.34 35.73 -16.65
CA ILE A 19 23.60 34.31 -16.97
C ILE A 19 24.61 33.70 -15.99
N VAL A 20 25.68 34.41 -15.61
CA VAL A 20 26.68 33.92 -14.65
C VAL A 20 26.20 33.98 -13.19
N VAL A 21 25.38 34.96 -12.80
CA VAL A 21 24.67 35.02 -11.51
C VAL A 21 23.52 34.00 -11.50
N GLY A 22 22.89 33.75 -12.64
CA GLY A 22 21.93 32.66 -12.85
C GLY A 22 22.58 31.28 -12.75
N LEU A 23 23.80 31.10 -13.30
CA LEU A 23 24.60 29.87 -13.18
C LEU A 23 25.14 29.67 -11.76
N ARG A 24 25.57 30.74 -11.05
CA ARG A 24 25.96 30.65 -9.63
C ARG A 24 24.78 30.45 -8.68
N ARG A 25 23.55 30.86 -9.07
CA ARG A 25 22.31 30.47 -8.37
C ARG A 25 21.83 29.08 -8.78
N ALA A 26 22.16 28.62 -9.99
CA ALA A 26 21.90 27.25 -10.42
C ALA A 26 22.78 26.25 -9.65
N ASP A 27 24.03 26.60 -9.30
CA ASP A 27 24.83 25.80 -8.36
C ASP A 27 24.20 25.71 -6.95
N ALA A 28 23.36 26.69 -6.56
CA ALA A 28 22.57 26.65 -5.33
C ALA A 28 21.19 25.97 -5.49
N GLN A 29 20.82 25.56 -6.72
CA GLN A 29 19.61 24.82 -7.08
C GLN A 29 19.90 23.42 -7.65
N LEU A 30 21.16 23.10 -7.91
CA LEU A 30 21.61 21.74 -8.13
C LEU A 30 21.53 21.00 -6.79
N LEU A 31 20.37 20.39 -6.55
CA LEU A 31 20.18 19.40 -5.50
C LEU A 31 21.39 18.44 -5.50
N PRO A 32 22.08 18.26 -4.36
CA PRO A 32 23.19 17.31 -4.22
C PRO A 32 22.84 15.96 -4.86
N ASP A 33 23.83 15.27 -5.46
CA ASP A 33 23.60 13.97 -6.11
C ASP A 33 22.98 12.91 -5.17
N ASP A 34 23.21 13.04 -3.86
CA ASP A 34 22.61 12.19 -2.82
C ASP A 34 21.09 12.40 -2.63
N GLU A 35 20.53 13.49 -3.13
CA GLU A 35 19.09 13.80 -3.07
C GLU A 35 18.36 13.43 -4.38
N ARG A 36 19.09 13.00 -5.43
CA ARG A 36 18.52 12.64 -6.75
C ARG A 36 18.34 11.15 -6.95
N GLN A 37 19.03 10.33 -6.16
CA GLN A 37 19.02 8.88 -6.29
C GLN A 37 18.91 8.26 -4.90
N ILE A 38 17.91 7.40 -4.70
CA ILE A 38 18.05 6.34 -3.69
C ILE A 38 19.31 5.59 -4.11
N ARG A 39 20.38 5.61 -3.28
CA ARG A 39 21.64 4.92 -3.57
C ARG A 39 21.41 3.41 -3.65
N TRP A 40 20.99 2.94 -4.81
CA TRP A 40 21.01 1.52 -5.14
C TRP A 40 22.43 1.17 -5.57
N HIS A 41 23.05 0.20 -4.90
CA HIS A 41 24.33 -0.34 -5.32
C HIS A 41 24.11 -1.14 -6.61
N SER A 42 24.12 -0.46 -7.75
CA SER A 42 23.99 -1.07 -9.07
C SER A 42 25.30 -1.76 -9.43
N GLU A 43 25.32 -3.09 -9.31
CA GLU A 43 25.96 -4.02 -10.27
C GLU A 43 26.00 -5.48 -9.80
N GLN A 44 25.66 -5.82 -8.53
CA GLN A 44 25.72 -7.21 -8.04
C GLN A 44 24.42 -7.81 -7.46
N SER A 45 23.31 -7.06 -7.37
CA SER A 45 22.07 -7.53 -6.68
C SER A 45 20.85 -7.73 -7.59
N VAL A 46 21.06 -8.08 -8.88
CA VAL A 46 19.99 -8.76 -9.65
C VAL A 46 19.92 -10.25 -9.26
N SER A 47 20.79 -10.69 -8.34
CA SER A 47 20.83 -12.04 -7.81
C SER A 47 19.57 -12.31 -6.99
N ALA A 48 18.72 -13.18 -7.54
CA ALA A 48 17.55 -13.79 -6.92
C ALA A 48 17.47 -13.62 -5.40
N PHE A 49 16.40 -12.99 -4.92
CA PHE A 49 16.11 -12.88 -3.50
C PHE A 49 15.96 -14.28 -2.90
N HIS A 50 17.04 -14.80 -2.30
CA HIS A 50 17.03 -16.07 -1.59
C HIS A 50 16.82 -15.77 -0.11
N ARG A 51 15.71 -16.25 0.46
CA ARG A 51 15.55 -16.30 1.91
C ARG A 51 16.38 -17.48 2.41
N ASN A 52 17.22 -17.28 3.42
CA ASN A 52 17.93 -18.39 4.07
C ASN A 52 16.90 -19.46 4.46
N SER A 53 17.12 -20.70 4.02
CA SER A 53 16.25 -21.83 4.39
C SER A 53 16.38 -22.04 5.91
N GLY A 54 15.30 -21.77 6.64
CA GLY A 54 15.19 -22.12 8.05
C GLY A 54 15.26 -23.64 8.26
N PRO A 55 15.15 -24.11 9.51
CA PRO A 55 15.03 -25.53 9.79
C PRO A 55 13.85 -26.16 9.03
N ALA A 56 13.90 -27.47 8.80
CA ALA A 56 12.85 -28.20 8.10
C ALA A 56 11.49 -28.03 8.83
N PRO A 57 10.38 -27.95 8.08
CA PRO A 57 9.05 -27.75 8.67
C PRO A 57 8.69 -28.87 9.64
N VAL A 58 8.15 -28.52 10.81
CA VAL A 58 7.63 -29.51 11.74
C VAL A 58 6.34 -30.11 11.16
N THR A 59 6.30 -31.44 11.14
CA THR A 59 5.12 -32.22 10.78
C THR A 59 4.57 -32.93 12.00
N VAL A 60 3.32 -33.40 11.94
CA VAL A 60 2.70 -34.18 13.02
C VAL A 60 3.47 -35.48 13.31
N ALA A 61 4.21 -36.00 12.31
CA ALA A 61 5.00 -37.22 12.44
C ALA A 61 6.42 -36.99 13.00
N SER A 62 7.00 -35.80 12.79
CA SER A 62 8.30 -35.44 13.35
C SER A 62 8.13 -34.98 14.81
N ALA A 63 9.00 -35.44 15.70
CA ALA A 63 8.97 -35.06 17.11
C ALA A 63 9.37 -33.59 17.30
N GLY A 64 8.40 -32.67 17.35
CA GLY A 64 8.57 -31.27 17.73
C GLY A 64 8.79 -31.05 19.24
N ILE A 65 9.44 -31.99 19.92
CA ILE A 65 9.43 -32.12 21.39
C ILE A 65 10.43 -31.16 22.07
N ASP A 66 11.38 -30.59 21.34
CA ASP A 66 12.45 -29.72 21.91
C ASP A 66 12.39 -28.25 21.44
N GLN A 67 11.30 -27.80 20.81
CA GLN A 67 11.16 -26.38 20.45
C GLN A 67 10.86 -25.55 21.70
N ALA A 68 11.57 -24.43 21.86
CA ALA A 68 11.33 -23.51 22.97
C ALA A 68 9.94 -22.85 22.79
N GLU A 69 9.11 -22.86 23.82
CA GLU A 69 7.81 -22.19 23.78
C GLU A 69 8.00 -20.67 23.95
N ARG A 70 7.51 -19.90 22.98
CA ARG A 70 7.46 -18.44 23.04
C ARG A 70 6.03 -18.00 23.33
N LEU A 71 5.84 -17.43 24.52
CA LEU A 71 4.60 -16.74 24.87
C LEU A 71 4.50 -15.45 24.05
N LEU A 72 3.38 -15.28 23.36
CA LEU A 72 3.14 -14.16 22.47
C LEU A 72 1.82 -13.47 22.82
N SER A 73 1.89 -12.22 23.27
CA SER A 73 0.70 -11.39 23.46
C SER A 73 0.15 -10.88 22.13
N LEU A 74 -1.14 -10.51 22.09
CA LEU A 74 -1.77 -9.96 20.89
C LEU A 74 -1.13 -8.63 20.47
N ASP A 75 -0.78 -7.76 21.43
CA ASP A 75 -0.09 -6.49 21.15
C ASP A 75 1.30 -6.72 20.54
N GLU A 76 2.03 -7.71 21.05
CA GLU A 76 3.34 -8.08 20.49
C GLU A 76 3.20 -8.67 19.08
N ALA A 77 2.16 -9.47 18.82
CA ALA A 77 1.87 -9.99 17.49
C ALA A 77 1.59 -8.85 16.49
N ILE A 78 0.73 -7.89 16.85
CA ILE A 78 0.44 -6.70 16.01
C ILE A 78 1.72 -5.88 15.78
N ARG A 79 2.53 -5.67 16.82
CA ARG A 79 3.80 -4.95 16.70
C ARG A 79 4.77 -5.64 15.74
N MET A 80 4.95 -6.96 15.88
CA MET A 80 5.81 -7.72 14.98
C MET A 80 5.29 -7.72 13.55
N THR A 81 3.97 -7.79 13.35
CA THR A 81 3.37 -7.61 12.02
C THR A 81 3.80 -6.29 11.39
N LEU A 82 3.63 -5.18 12.10
CA LEU A 82 3.95 -3.85 11.58
C LEU A 82 5.45 -3.67 11.32
N GLN A 83 6.31 -4.24 12.16
CA GLN A 83 7.77 -4.17 11.99
C GLN A 83 8.29 -5.01 10.82
N ASN A 84 7.69 -6.17 10.55
CA ASN A 84 8.17 -7.12 9.54
C ASN A 84 7.38 -7.07 8.22
N SER A 85 6.58 -6.02 8.00
CA SER A 85 5.69 -5.88 6.85
C SER A 85 6.08 -4.69 5.98
N GLU A 86 7.08 -4.86 5.12
CA GLU A 86 7.35 -3.89 4.03
C GLU A 86 6.26 -3.93 2.95
N VAL A 87 5.71 -5.13 2.71
CA VAL A 87 4.57 -5.38 1.81
C VAL A 87 3.41 -5.84 2.68
N ILE A 88 2.28 -5.14 2.58
CA ILE A 88 1.10 -5.43 3.38
C ILE A 88 0.53 -6.80 2.99
N ARG A 89 0.33 -7.66 3.98
CA ARG A 89 -0.24 -9.00 3.85
C ARG A 89 -1.71 -9.01 4.30
N VAL A 90 -2.54 -9.81 3.64
CA VAL A 90 -3.95 -10.00 3.99
C VAL A 90 -4.19 -11.48 4.27
N LEU A 91 -4.91 -11.78 5.34
CA LEU A 91 -5.28 -13.15 5.70
C LEU A 91 -6.45 -13.63 4.82
N THR A 92 -6.21 -14.64 3.99
CA THR A 92 -7.25 -15.29 3.18
C THR A 92 -7.39 -16.76 3.59
N GLY A 93 -8.39 -17.06 4.43
CA GLY A 93 -8.62 -18.40 4.95
C GLY A 93 -7.53 -18.84 5.93
N VAL A 94 -6.60 -19.69 5.47
CA VAL A 94 -5.51 -20.25 6.31
C VAL A 94 -4.12 -19.91 5.76
N SER A 95 -4.03 -18.87 4.94
CA SER A 95 -2.75 -18.38 4.42
C SER A 95 -2.82 -16.87 4.26
N ALA A 96 -1.69 -16.21 4.45
CA ALA A 96 -1.57 -14.78 4.17
C ALA A 96 -0.99 -14.57 2.77
N VAL A 97 -1.61 -13.64 2.02
CA VAL A 97 -1.24 -13.27 0.66
C VAL A 97 -0.85 -11.79 0.63
N SER A 98 0.00 -11.40 -0.31
CA SER A 98 0.30 -9.97 -0.51
C SER A 98 -0.94 -9.23 -1.01
N SER A 99 -1.24 -8.07 -0.41
CA SER A 99 -2.23 -7.12 -0.93
C SER A 99 -1.75 -6.43 -2.21
N GLY A 100 -0.44 -6.45 -2.47
CA GLY A 100 0.21 -5.64 -3.51
C GLY A 100 0.58 -4.22 -3.05
N GLN A 101 0.10 -3.78 -1.88
CA GLN A 101 0.40 -2.47 -1.31
C GLN A 101 1.68 -2.51 -0.46
N THR A 102 2.49 -1.46 -0.55
CA THR A 102 3.78 -1.34 0.12
C THR A 102 3.91 -0.05 0.90
N ILE A 103 4.85 0.00 1.85
CA ILE A 103 5.19 1.23 2.58
C ILE A 103 5.71 2.35 1.66
N TYR A 104 6.10 2.02 0.42
CA TYR A 104 6.65 2.98 -0.55
C TYR A 104 5.59 3.63 -1.44
N ASP A 105 4.36 3.08 -1.51
CA ASP A 105 3.36 3.54 -2.49
C ASP A 105 2.90 4.98 -2.23
N THR A 106 2.83 5.38 -0.96
CA THR A 106 2.55 6.76 -0.55
C THR A 106 3.69 7.71 -0.93
N ALA A 107 4.94 7.30 -0.69
CA ALA A 107 6.12 8.07 -1.09
C ALA A 107 6.20 8.22 -2.63
N ILE A 108 5.91 7.16 -3.38
CA ILE A 108 5.84 7.20 -4.85
C ILE A 108 4.75 8.17 -5.31
N ALA A 109 3.59 8.17 -4.65
CA ALA A 109 2.46 9.06 -4.96
C ALA A 109 2.73 10.55 -4.68
N THR A 110 3.83 10.90 -3.99
CA THR A 110 4.27 12.31 -3.87
C THR A 110 4.90 12.82 -5.16
N THR A 111 5.59 11.95 -5.92
CA THR A 111 6.38 12.33 -7.10
C THR A 111 5.58 12.99 -8.24
N PRO A 112 4.31 12.62 -8.52
CA PRO A 112 3.50 13.32 -9.53
C PRO A 112 3.19 14.77 -9.15
N ILE A 113 3.23 15.14 -7.87
CA ILE A 113 3.03 16.54 -7.44
C ILE A 113 4.18 17.39 -7.96
N ASP A 114 5.42 16.90 -7.81
CA ASP A 114 6.59 17.63 -8.27
C ASP A 114 6.68 17.61 -9.80
N GLN A 115 6.27 16.54 -10.48
CA GLN A 115 6.08 16.53 -11.93
C GLN A 115 5.04 17.57 -12.40
N ALA A 116 3.93 17.72 -11.66
CA ALA A 116 2.90 18.71 -11.99
C ALA A 116 3.37 20.15 -11.73
N LYS A 117 4.22 20.38 -10.71
CA LYS A 117 4.87 21.67 -10.48
C LYS A 117 5.92 21.98 -11.55
N ALA A 118 6.65 20.97 -12.02
CA ALA A 118 7.70 21.13 -13.02
C ALA A 118 7.20 21.66 -14.37
N LEU A 119 5.90 21.60 -14.65
CA LEU A 119 5.28 22.29 -15.79
C LEU A 119 5.55 23.81 -15.78
N PHE A 120 5.74 24.39 -14.59
CA PHE A 120 6.02 25.81 -14.37
C PHE A 120 7.52 26.10 -14.17
N ASP A 121 8.38 25.10 -14.32
CA ASP A 121 9.83 25.32 -14.23
C ASP A 121 10.35 25.95 -15.53
N PRO A 122 11.29 26.91 -15.43
CA PRO A 122 11.85 27.54 -16.61
C PRO A 122 12.70 26.55 -17.41
N VAL A 123 12.41 26.42 -18.71
CA VAL A 123 13.10 25.53 -19.62
C VAL A 123 14.16 26.28 -20.40
N PHE A 124 15.42 25.87 -20.24
CA PHE A 124 16.53 26.29 -21.09
C PHE A 124 16.77 25.26 -22.21
N SER A 125 16.73 25.72 -23.46
CA SER A 125 17.04 24.92 -24.64
C SER A 125 18.16 25.56 -25.43
N ALA A 126 19.16 24.77 -25.82
CA ALA A 126 20.24 25.22 -26.71
C ALA A 126 20.40 24.23 -27.87
N ASN A 127 20.26 24.73 -29.09
CA ASN A 127 20.28 23.95 -30.31
C ASN A 127 21.36 24.49 -31.25
N SER A 128 22.07 23.60 -31.94
CA SER A 128 22.98 23.94 -33.04
C SER A 128 22.68 23.03 -34.22
N THR A 129 22.31 23.61 -35.35
CA THR A 129 21.95 22.89 -36.57
C THR A 129 22.92 23.25 -37.68
N PHE A 130 23.77 22.30 -38.03
CA PHE A 130 24.62 22.40 -39.21
C PHE A 130 23.83 22.03 -40.45
N ARG A 131 23.83 22.92 -41.43
CA ARG A 131 23.14 22.73 -42.70
C ARG A 131 24.14 22.63 -43.82
N HIS A 132 23.95 21.63 -44.67
CA HIS A 132 24.60 21.53 -45.97
C HIS A 132 23.54 21.10 -46.98
N ASN A 133 23.12 22.05 -47.81
CA ASN A 133 22.11 21.82 -48.83
C ASN A 133 22.74 22.08 -50.20
N GLU A 134 22.60 21.12 -51.10
CA GLU A 134 23.01 21.25 -52.50
C GLU A 134 21.76 21.16 -53.38
N PHE A 135 21.48 22.23 -54.10
CA PHE A 135 20.35 22.31 -55.02
C PHE A 135 20.87 22.40 -56.45
N PRO A 136 20.36 21.59 -57.39
CA PRO A 136 20.68 21.78 -58.80
C PRO A 136 20.05 23.08 -59.30
N GLY A 137 20.86 23.94 -59.91
CA GLY A 137 20.44 25.21 -60.51
C GLY A 137 20.91 25.34 -61.95
N LEU A 138 20.32 26.29 -62.68
CA LEU A 138 20.77 26.65 -64.03
C LEU A 138 21.71 27.85 -63.93
N ASN A 139 22.80 27.83 -64.70
CA ASN A 139 23.62 29.02 -64.86
C ASN A 139 22.80 30.10 -65.59
N GLY A 140 22.77 31.34 -65.09
CA GLY A 140 21.94 32.43 -65.63
C GLY A 140 22.18 32.80 -67.10
N PHE A 141 23.21 32.21 -67.74
CA PHE A 141 23.53 32.37 -69.16
C PHE A 141 23.89 31.05 -69.89
N GLY A 142 23.53 29.85 -69.39
CA GLY A 142 23.94 28.58 -70.03
C GLY A 142 22.97 27.40 -69.90
N THR A 143 23.22 26.32 -70.67
CA THR A 143 22.43 25.06 -70.73
C THR A 143 22.91 23.97 -69.75
N ARG A 144 23.84 24.30 -68.84
CA ARG A 144 24.46 23.34 -67.91
C ARG A 144 23.84 23.46 -66.52
N ILE A 145 23.50 22.32 -65.92
CA ILE A 145 23.13 22.24 -64.50
C ILE A 145 24.39 22.48 -63.65
N ILE A 146 24.31 23.44 -62.73
CA ILE A 146 25.35 23.74 -61.74
C ILE A 146 24.77 23.39 -60.36
N GLY A 147 25.56 22.74 -59.50
CA GLY A 147 25.20 22.57 -58.10
C GLY A 147 25.36 23.90 -57.37
N ASN A 148 24.27 24.46 -56.87
CA ASN A 148 24.33 25.58 -55.94
C ASN A 148 24.35 25.01 -54.53
N GLN A 149 25.45 25.25 -53.83
CA GLN A 149 25.61 24.78 -52.46
C GLN A 149 25.23 25.90 -51.51
N THR A 150 24.66 25.54 -50.38
CA THR A 150 24.42 26.44 -49.25
C THR A 150 24.82 25.70 -47.98
N GLY A 151 25.74 26.29 -47.23
CA GLY A 151 26.27 25.72 -46.00
C GLY A 151 26.17 26.73 -44.88
N GLY A 152 25.96 26.24 -43.66
CA GLY A 152 25.83 27.12 -42.51
C GLY A 152 25.67 26.40 -41.19
N ASN A 153 25.64 27.19 -40.12
CA ASN A 153 25.31 26.74 -38.77
C ASN A 153 24.31 27.72 -38.16
N ASP A 154 23.16 27.20 -37.76
CA ASP A 154 22.16 27.95 -37.00
C ASP A 154 22.29 27.54 -35.53
N THR A 155 22.53 28.51 -34.67
CA THR A 155 22.63 28.31 -33.22
C THR A 155 21.51 29.07 -32.55
N GLU A 156 20.86 28.45 -31.56
CA GLU A 156 19.81 29.09 -30.78
C GLU A 156 19.93 28.67 -29.32
N ALA A 157 19.83 29.64 -28.42
CA ALA A 157 19.60 29.40 -27.00
C ALA A 157 18.32 30.14 -26.59
N ARG A 158 17.39 29.45 -25.93
CA ARG A 158 16.10 29.98 -25.51
C ARG A 158 15.81 29.57 -24.07
N LEU A 159 15.35 30.52 -23.27
CA LEU A 159 14.79 30.32 -21.94
C LEU A 159 13.28 30.59 -22.01
N THR A 160 12.46 29.64 -21.58
CA THR A 160 10.99 29.75 -21.58
C THR A 160 10.43 29.50 -20.19
N ASP A 161 9.52 30.35 -19.73
CA ASP A 161 8.88 30.26 -18.43
C ASP A 161 7.36 30.37 -18.58
N LEU A 162 6.61 29.52 -17.87
CA LEU A 162 5.15 29.47 -17.89
C LEU A 162 4.62 29.97 -16.54
N ASN A 163 3.76 30.99 -16.56
CA ASN A 163 3.13 31.48 -15.34
C ASN A 163 1.88 30.67 -14.97
N THR A 164 1.44 30.80 -13.72
CA THR A 164 0.22 30.13 -13.21
C THR A 164 -1.09 30.62 -13.84
N LEU A 165 -1.07 31.73 -14.57
CA LEU A 165 -2.23 32.25 -15.33
C LEU A 165 -2.30 31.67 -16.76
N GLY A 166 -1.32 30.89 -17.19
CA GLY A 166 -1.21 30.26 -18.51
C GLY A 166 -0.38 31.05 -19.53
N GLY A 167 0.19 32.20 -19.12
CA GLY A 167 1.02 33.03 -19.99
C GLY A 167 2.46 32.56 -20.04
N THR A 168 3.05 32.56 -21.24
CA THR A 168 4.41 32.09 -21.51
C THR A 168 5.32 33.27 -21.83
N LEU A 169 6.43 33.38 -21.11
CA LEU A 169 7.52 34.31 -21.37
C LEU A 169 8.69 33.55 -22.01
N SER A 170 9.20 34.01 -23.15
CA SER A 170 10.38 33.43 -23.78
C SER A 170 11.43 34.48 -24.09
N LEU A 171 12.67 34.16 -23.77
CA LEU A 171 13.87 34.94 -24.05
C LEU A 171 14.77 34.08 -24.93
N GLY A 172 15.06 34.52 -26.15
CA GLY A 172 15.86 33.76 -27.12
C GLY A 172 17.02 34.57 -27.66
N VAL A 173 18.17 33.93 -27.86
CA VAL A 173 19.27 34.42 -28.68
C VAL A 173 19.56 33.40 -29.76
N ALA A 174 19.54 33.82 -31.01
CA ALA A 174 19.81 32.96 -32.14
C ALA A 174 20.89 33.59 -33.03
N ASN A 175 21.66 32.78 -33.73
CA ASN A 175 22.61 33.24 -34.70
C ASN A 175 22.62 32.30 -35.90
N SER A 176 22.27 32.84 -37.06
CA SER A 176 22.33 32.12 -38.32
C SER A 176 23.61 32.50 -39.05
N TRP A 177 24.50 31.53 -39.23
CA TRP A 177 25.75 31.70 -39.95
C TRP A 177 25.71 30.95 -41.29
N ASP A 178 25.90 31.68 -42.38
CA ASP A 178 26.04 31.14 -43.72
C ASP A 178 27.50 31.28 -44.18
N ASN A 179 28.11 30.18 -44.63
CA ASN A 179 29.51 30.15 -45.07
C ASN A 179 29.67 30.29 -46.60
N GLN A 180 28.55 30.42 -47.32
CA GLN A 180 28.52 30.59 -48.77
C GLN A 180 27.77 31.88 -49.14
N THR A 181 27.76 32.17 -50.45
CA THR A 181 27.20 33.42 -50.95
C THR A 181 25.68 33.46 -50.76
N VAL A 182 25.21 34.29 -49.83
CA VAL A 182 23.78 34.46 -49.52
C VAL A 182 23.47 35.95 -49.42
N ALA A 183 22.44 36.41 -50.12
CA ALA A 183 21.96 37.80 -50.09
C ALA A 183 23.06 38.88 -50.28
N GLY A 184 24.05 38.62 -51.15
CA GLY A 184 25.15 39.56 -51.46
C GLY A 184 26.35 39.51 -50.48
N PHE A 185 26.32 38.62 -49.50
CA PHE A 185 27.44 38.34 -48.60
C PHE A 185 28.16 37.05 -49.01
N LEU A 186 29.49 37.07 -49.07
CA LEU A 186 30.37 35.89 -49.22
C LEU A 186 30.35 34.99 -47.98
N ASN A 187 30.15 35.60 -46.82
CA ASN A 187 29.81 34.92 -45.58
C ASN A 187 28.88 35.83 -44.77
N ARG A 188 27.81 35.27 -44.25
CA ARG A 188 26.78 36.03 -43.53
C ARG A 188 26.67 35.48 -42.11
N ASN A 189 26.56 36.38 -41.15
CA ASN A 189 26.31 36.06 -39.75
C ASN A 189 25.19 36.99 -39.27
N ALA A 190 24.05 36.41 -38.93
CA ALA A 190 22.84 37.12 -38.54
C ALA A 190 22.47 36.77 -37.10
N PRO A 191 23.12 37.40 -36.09
CA PRO A 191 22.71 37.27 -34.71
C PRO A 191 21.38 37.98 -34.49
N SER A 192 20.53 37.41 -33.65
CA SER A 192 19.27 37.99 -33.21
C SER A 192 19.03 37.68 -31.74
N ALA A 193 18.38 38.60 -31.04
CA ALA A 193 17.82 38.39 -29.73
C ALA A 193 16.31 38.61 -29.80
N SER A 194 15.53 37.86 -29.04
CA SER A 194 14.08 37.93 -29.02
C SER A 194 13.55 37.85 -27.59
N LEU A 195 12.53 38.65 -27.32
CA LEU A 195 11.70 38.61 -26.13
C LEU A 195 10.26 38.45 -26.61
N SER A 196 9.59 37.38 -26.20
CA SER A 196 8.19 37.15 -26.52
C SER A 196 7.38 36.86 -25.26
N TYR A 197 6.16 37.38 -25.22
CA TYR A 197 5.20 37.10 -24.19
C TYR A 197 3.84 36.78 -24.85
N THR A 198 3.30 35.62 -24.50
CA THR A 198 1.99 35.15 -24.98
C THR A 198 1.09 34.92 -23.78
N GLN A 199 -0.05 35.60 -23.70
CA GLN A 199 -1.02 35.45 -22.63
C GLN A 199 -2.35 34.95 -23.20
N PRO A 200 -2.79 33.72 -22.87
CA PRO A 200 -4.15 33.29 -23.17
C PRO A 200 -5.14 34.17 -22.39
N LEU A 201 -6.23 34.55 -23.02
CA LEU A 201 -7.28 35.40 -22.46
C LEU A 201 -8.60 34.63 -22.21
N LEU A 202 -8.78 33.49 -22.88
CA LEU A 202 -9.96 32.62 -22.76
C LEU A 202 -9.53 31.17 -22.43
N ALA A 203 -9.46 30.27 -23.42
CA ALA A 203 -8.94 28.93 -23.20
C ALA A 203 -7.47 28.98 -22.77
N GLY A 204 -7.14 28.29 -21.67
CA GLY A 204 -5.81 28.32 -21.05
C GLY A 204 -5.62 29.47 -20.06
N PHE A 205 -6.58 30.41 -19.94
CA PHE A 205 -6.50 31.49 -18.96
C PHE A 205 -7.00 31.06 -17.58
N GLY A 206 -6.32 31.52 -16.54
CA GLY A 206 -6.79 31.47 -15.15
C GLY A 206 -6.06 30.44 -14.30
N ARG A 207 -5.90 30.77 -13.01
CA ARG A 207 -5.11 29.94 -12.09
C ARG A 207 -5.73 28.57 -11.87
N ASP A 208 -7.03 28.51 -11.62
CA ASP A 208 -7.70 27.25 -11.27
C ASP A 208 -7.54 26.16 -12.33
N ALA A 209 -7.61 26.51 -13.62
CA ALA A 209 -7.45 25.57 -14.72
C ALA A 209 -6.00 25.10 -14.90
N ASN A 210 -5.04 26.03 -14.75
CA ASN A 210 -3.62 25.73 -14.92
C ASN A 210 -3.02 25.01 -13.69
N THR A 211 -3.49 25.30 -12.48
CA THR A 211 -3.05 24.63 -11.25
C THR A 211 -3.84 23.35 -10.95
N ALA A 212 -4.91 23.05 -11.69
CA ALA A 212 -5.72 21.85 -11.49
C ALA A 212 -4.88 20.55 -11.48
N PRO A 213 -3.90 20.32 -12.36
CA PRO A 213 -3.04 19.14 -12.30
C PRO A 213 -2.27 19.00 -10.98
N ILE A 214 -1.79 20.10 -10.39
CA ILE A 214 -1.13 20.09 -9.07
C ILE A 214 -2.11 19.67 -7.98
N VAL A 215 -3.32 20.23 -7.99
CA VAL A 215 -4.36 19.89 -7.01
C VAL A 215 -4.81 18.43 -7.17
N ILE A 216 -4.95 17.95 -8.41
CA ILE A 216 -5.28 16.55 -8.70
C ILE A 216 -4.18 15.61 -8.20
N ALA A 217 -2.90 15.95 -8.42
CA ALA A 217 -1.78 15.16 -7.93
C ALA A 217 -1.76 15.08 -6.38
N ARG A 218 -2.10 16.18 -5.69
CA ARG A 218 -2.27 16.18 -4.23
C ARG A 218 -3.42 15.28 -3.78
N LEU A 219 -4.58 15.36 -4.44
CA LEU A 219 -5.70 14.46 -4.16
C LEU A 219 -5.36 12.99 -4.45
N GLN A 220 -4.51 12.70 -5.43
CA GLN A 220 -4.02 11.36 -5.71
C GLN A 220 -3.07 10.83 -4.63
N LEU A 221 -2.25 11.70 -4.03
CA LEU A 221 -1.49 11.36 -2.83
C LEU A 221 -2.43 11.00 -1.67
N ASP A 222 -3.45 11.82 -1.42
CA ASP A 222 -4.44 11.55 -0.37
C ASP A 222 -5.17 10.20 -0.61
N ILE A 223 -5.55 9.92 -1.88
CA ILE A 223 -6.14 8.63 -2.28
C ILE A 223 -5.18 7.48 -1.96
N SER A 224 -3.91 7.57 -2.36
CA SER A 224 -2.89 6.56 -2.07
C SER A 224 -2.73 6.33 -0.56
N TYR A 225 -2.74 7.40 0.23
CA TYR A 225 -2.69 7.33 1.68
C TYR A 225 -3.89 6.56 2.26
N PHE A 226 -5.12 6.83 1.81
CA PHE A 226 -6.30 6.12 2.33
C PHE A 226 -6.36 4.66 1.86
N GLN A 227 -5.88 4.33 0.65
CA GLN A 227 -5.73 2.95 0.19
C GLN A 227 -4.71 2.16 1.04
N PHE A 228 -3.59 2.81 1.37
CA PHE A 228 -2.60 2.25 2.28
C PHE A 228 -3.17 2.08 3.69
N LYS A 229 -3.91 3.07 4.19
CA LYS A 229 -4.61 3.00 5.48
C LYS A 229 -5.61 1.84 5.52
N ASP A 230 -6.42 1.63 4.48
CA ASP A 230 -7.35 0.50 4.39
C ASP A 230 -6.61 -0.84 4.44
N SER A 231 -5.53 -0.95 3.69
CA SER A 231 -4.70 -2.15 3.64
C SER A 231 -4.06 -2.45 5.01
N MET A 232 -3.59 -1.41 5.72
CA MET A 232 -3.10 -1.55 7.09
C MET A 232 -4.20 -1.95 8.08
N GLN A 233 -5.41 -1.40 7.96
CA GLN A 233 -6.55 -1.81 8.76
C GLN A 233 -6.86 -3.29 8.57
N GLU A 234 -6.81 -3.76 7.33
CA GLU A 234 -7.02 -5.18 7.01
C GLU A 234 -5.89 -6.08 7.51
N LEU A 235 -4.63 -5.61 7.48
CA LEU A 235 -3.49 -6.30 8.07
C LEU A 235 -3.66 -6.51 9.57
N VAL A 236 -4.01 -5.45 10.31
CA VAL A 236 -4.23 -5.53 11.77
C VAL A 236 -5.41 -6.46 12.08
N ARG A 237 -6.55 -6.30 11.38
CA ARG A 237 -7.70 -7.22 11.53
C ARG A 237 -7.30 -8.67 11.24
N GLY A 238 -6.52 -8.89 10.18
CA GLY A 238 -6.02 -10.20 9.77
C GLY A 238 -5.12 -10.83 10.83
N THR A 239 -4.22 -10.05 11.45
CA THR A 239 -3.38 -10.53 12.56
C THR A 239 -4.22 -10.92 13.77
N VAL A 240 -5.20 -10.11 14.15
CA VAL A 240 -6.13 -10.42 15.25
C VAL A 240 -6.90 -11.71 14.97
N ALA A 241 -7.43 -11.87 13.75
CA ALA A 241 -8.15 -13.08 13.35
C ALA A 241 -7.24 -14.33 13.35
N ALA A 242 -6.00 -14.23 12.84
CA ALA A 242 -5.04 -15.34 12.85
C ALA A 242 -4.65 -15.74 14.29
N TYR A 243 -4.47 -14.75 15.17
CA TYR A 243 -4.17 -14.94 16.58
C TYR A 243 -5.29 -15.73 17.29
N TRP A 244 -6.54 -15.28 17.16
CA TRP A 244 -7.68 -15.96 17.78
C TRP A 244 -7.96 -17.33 17.17
N ALA A 245 -7.70 -17.53 15.87
CA ALA A 245 -7.80 -18.84 15.25
C ALA A 245 -6.77 -19.84 15.82
N LEU A 246 -5.56 -19.37 16.18
CA LEU A 246 -4.57 -20.19 16.87
C LEU A 246 -5.02 -20.54 18.30
N VAL A 247 -5.55 -19.57 19.05
CA VAL A 247 -6.13 -19.82 20.39
C VAL A 247 -7.23 -20.88 20.33
N GLN A 248 -8.14 -20.79 19.36
CA GLN A 248 -9.20 -21.79 19.15
C GLN A 248 -8.61 -23.18 18.89
N ALA A 249 -7.68 -23.30 17.93
CA ALA A 249 -7.10 -24.58 17.55
C ALA A 249 -6.33 -25.24 18.71
N ARG A 250 -5.64 -24.45 19.54
CA ARG A 250 -4.95 -24.95 20.73
C ARG A 250 -5.91 -25.41 21.82
N THR A 251 -6.99 -24.67 22.04
CA THR A 251 -8.02 -25.06 23.01
C THR A 251 -8.72 -26.36 22.59
N GLU A 252 -8.98 -26.54 21.29
CA GLU A 252 -9.48 -27.80 20.76
C GLU A 252 -8.45 -28.94 20.93
N LEU A 253 -7.17 -28.70 20.62
CA LEU A 253 -6.11 -29.69 20.83
C LEU A 253 -6.07 -30.17 22.29
N TRP A 254 -6.13 -29.25 23.25
CA TRP A 254 -6.18 -29.58 24.68
C TRP A 254 -7.38 -30.49 25.01
N ALA A 255 -8.56 -30.19 24.48
CA ALA A 255 -9.76 -31.02 24.68
C ALA A 255 -9.57 -32.43 24.09
N ARG A 256 -9.02 -32.55 22.87
CA ARG A 256 -8.76 -33.84 22.21
C ARG A 256 -7.71 -34.68 22.95
N GLU A 257 -6.69 -34.04 23.53
CA GLU A 257 -5.69 -34.74 24.34
C GLU A 257 -6.31 -35.40 25.58
N ILE A 258 -7.19 -34.70 26.27
CA ILE A 258 -7.91 -35.26 27.44
C ILE A 258 -8.86 -36.37 27.01
N GLN A 259 -9.59 -36.22 25.90
CA GLN A 259 -10.46 -37.28 25.38
C GLN A 259 -9.66 -38.56 25.08
N LEU A 260 -8.47 -38.44 24.48
CA LEU A 260 -7.60 -39.57 24.22
C LEU A 260 -7.11 -40.23 25.51
N GLU A 261 -6.66 -39.44 26.49
CA GLU A 261 -6.15 -39.95 27.77
C GLU A 261 -7.25 -40.67 28.58
N GLN A 262 -8.48 -40.13 28.58
CA GLN A 262 -9.64 -40.79 29.16
C GLN A 262 -9.96 -42.11 28.45
N SER A 263 -10.00 -42.10 27.12
CA SER A 263 -10.25 -43.30 26.33
C SER A 263 -9.15 -44.36 26.54
N ARG A 264 -7.90 -43.94 26.66
CA ARG A 264 -6.75 -44.81 26.92
C ARG A 264 -6.87 -45.49 28.27
N THR A 265 -7.12 -44.72 29.32
CA THR A 265 -7.26 -45.24 30.70
C THR A 265 -8.36 -46.30 30.79
N ILE A 266 -9.49 -46.10 30.10
CA ILE A 266 -10.57 -47.09 30.06
C ILE A 266 -10.23 -48.30 29.20
N PHE A 267 -9.60 -48.10 28.04
CA PHE A 267 -9.15 -49.20 27.18
C PHE A 267 -8.16 -50.12 27.92
N GLU A 268 -7.13 -49.56 28.55
CA GLU A 268 -6.13 -50.32 29.32
C GLU A 268 -6.76 -51.11 30.47
N ARG A 269 -7.76 -50.51 31.15
CA ARG A 269 -8.50 -51.20 32.22
C ARG A 269 -9.30 -52.39 31.71
N LEU A 270 -10.05 -52.22 30.62
CA LEU A 270 -10.89 -53.28 30.05
C LEU A 270 -10.04 -54.39 29.41
N GLU A 271 -8.91 -54.03 28.80
CA GLU A 271 -7.94 -55.00 28.29
C GLU A 271 -7.30 -55.83 29.43
N ALA A 272 -6.98 -55.20 30.56
CA ALA A 272 -6.50 -55.92 31.74
C ALA A 272 -7.58 -56.87 32.31
N GLN A 273 -8.86 -56.50 32.26
CA GLN A 273 -9.96 -57.36 32.66
C GLN A 273 -10.16 -58.55 31.70
N LEU A 274 -9.98 -58.35 30.40
CA LEU A 274 -9.97 -59.44 29.42
C LEU A 274 -8.82 -60.43 29.67
N ARG A 275 -7.61 -59.92 29.96
CA ARG A 275 -6.46 -60.76 30.33
C ARG A 275 -6.67 -61.55 31.62
N ALA A 276 -7.51 -61.03 32.52
CA ALA A 276 -7.91 -61.68 33.76
C ALA A 276 -9.16 -62.59 33.61
N ASP A 277 -9.68 -62.77 32.38
CA ASP A 277 -10.89 -63.55 32.08
C ASP A 277 -12.17 -63.03 32.79
N ILE A 278 -12.19 -61.73 33.09
CA ILE A 278 -13.31 -61.02 33.75
C ILE A 278 -14.24 -60.37 32.71
N ALA A 279 -13.71 -59.98 31.54
CA ALA A 279 -14.45 -59.32 30.47
C ALA A 279 -14.33 -60.10 29.15
N ASN A 280 -15.31 -59.96 28.26
CA ASN A 280 -15.30 -60.62 26.95
C ASN A 280 -14.60 -59.75 25.89
N GLN A 281 -14.17 -60.36 24.78
CA GLN A 281 -13.55 -59.63 23.67
C GLN A 281 -14.48 -58.56 23.07
N ALA A 282 -15.80 -58.78 23.11
CA ALA A 282 -16.81 -57.79 22.71
C ALA A 282 -16.76 -56.51 23.55
N ASP A 283 -16.46 -56.64 24.85
CA ASP A 283 -16.40 -55.51 25.79
C ASP A 283 -15.16 -54.64 25.58
N VAL A 284 -14.07 -55.21 25.03
CA VAL A 284 -12.82 -54.48 24.71
C VAL A 284 -12.83 -53.90 23.29
N SER A 285 -13.56 -54.50 22.37
CA SER A 285 -13.58 -54.10 20.95
C SER A 285 -14.11 -52.67 20.74
N GLN A 286 -15.15 -52.28 21.47
CA GLN A 286 -15.72 -50.92 21.42
C GLN A 286 -14.75 -49.85 21.96
N PRO A 287 -14.15 -50.01 23.16
CA PRO A 287 -13.08 -49.12 23.65
C PRO A 287 -11.87 -49.04 22.73
N LYS A 288 -11.46 -50.17 22.13
CA LYS A 288 -10.35 -50.20 21.17
C LYS A 288 -10.64 -49.33 19.95
N LEU A 289 -11.86 -49.42 19.39
CA LEU A 289 -12.32 -48.57 18.29
C LEU A 289 -12.38 -47.09 18.68
N ALA A 290 -12.93 -46.79 19.86
CA ALA A 290 -13.01 -45.42 20.37
C ALA A 290 -11.62 -44.79 20.54
N TYR A 291 -10.68 -45.52 21.14
CA TYR A 291 -9.30 -45.08 21.31
C TYR A 291 -8.62 -44.79 19.96
N ALA A 292 -8.81 -45.68 18.97
CA ALA A 292 -8.28 -45.46 17.62
C ALA A 292 -8.87 -44.20 16.96
N ASN A 293 -10.17 -43.96 17.11
CA ASN A 293 -10.83 -42.76 16.58
C ASN A 293 -10.37 -41.48 17.28
N PHE A 294 -10.23 -41.48 18.62
CA PHE A 294 -9.68 -40.33 19.34
C PHE A 294 -8.23 -40.06 18.96
N ARG A 295 -7.43 -41.11 18.68
CA ARG A 295 -6.05 -40.94 18.20
C ARG A 295 -6.03 -40.27 16.82
N ALA A 296 -6.92 -40.67 15.91
CA ALA A 296 -7.06 -40.03 14.61
C ALA A 296 -7.48 -38.55 14.74
N ASN A 297 -8.48 -38.25 15.59
CA ASN A 297 -8.93 -36.88 15.85
C ASN A 297 -7.82 -36.01 16.46
N LEU A 298 -6.99 -36.56 17.35
CA LEU A 298 -5.84 -35.85 17.91
C LEU A 298 -4.81 -35.48 16.84
N ILE A 299 -4.54 -36.39 15.89
CA ILE A 299 -3.62 -36.12 14.76
C ILE A 299 -4.17 -34.95 13.92
N SER A 300 -5.46 -34.93 13.63
CA SER A 300 -6.11 -33.83 12.91
C SER A 300 -6.05 -32.50 13.69
N ALA A 301 -6.28 -32.52 15.00
CA ALA A 301 -6.19 -31.33 15.86
C ALA A 301 -4.76 -30.78 15.91
N ARG A 302 -3.74 -31.64 16.02
CA ARG A 302 -2.32 -31.25 15.94
C ARG A 302 -1.98 -30.62 14.60
N ALA A 303 -2.46 -31.20 13.50
CA ALA A 303 -2.28 -30.63 12.16
C ALA A 303 -2.92 -29.24 12.03
N ASN A 304 -4.13 -29.05 12.58
CA ASN A 304 -4.81 -27.76 12.57
C ASN A 304 -4.02 -26.70 13.35
N VAL A 305 -3.46 -27.02 14.52
CA VAL A 305 -2.60 -26.09 15.28
C VAL A 305 -1.40 -25.64 14.45
N LEU A 306 -0.67 -26.58 13.83
CA LEU A 306 0.47 -26.25 12.96
C LEU A 306 0.04 -25.36 11.79
N GLN A 307 -1.13 -25.62 11.21
CA GLN A 307 -1.67 -24.84 10.10
C GLN A 307 -2.03 -23.40 10.53
N ARG A 308 -2.66 -23.23 11.70
CA ARG A 308 -3.00 -21.90 12.25
C ARG A 308 -1.76 -21.14 12.69
N GLU A 309 -0.79 -21.83 13.26
CA GLU A 309 0.50 -21.23 13.63
C GLU A 309 1.26 -20.77 12.39
N ALA A 310 1.32 -21.57 11.34
CA ALA A 310 1.93 -21.18 10.07
C ALA A 310 1.23 -19.97 9.43
N ALA A 311 -0.11 -19.89 9.51
CA ALA A 311 -0.87 -18.73 9.03
C ALA A 311 -0.52 -17.46 9.84
N LEU A 312 -0.42 -17.57 11.17
CA LEU A 312 0.01 -16.46 12.03
C LEU A 312 1.44 -16.04 11.70
N ARG A 313 2.39 -16.98 11.63
CA ARG A 313 3.79 -16.72 11.25
C ARG A 313 3.91 -15.96 9.93
N ASN A 314 3.14 -16.39 8.93
CA ASN A 314 3.14 -15.75 7.62
C ASN A 314 2.68 -14.29 7.70
N ILE A 315 1.54 -14.01 8.35
CA ILE A 315 1.04 -12.62 8.44
C ILE A 315 1.95 -11.71 9.28
N ILE A 316 2.55 -12.22 10.36
CA ILE A 316 3.52 -11.47 11.20
C ILE A 316 4.94 -11.39 10.58
N GLY A 317 5.16 -11.98 9.40
CA GLY A 317 6.42 -11.90 8.65
C GLY A 317 7.52 -12.87 9.09
N LEU A 318 7.24 -13.80 10.00
CA LEU A 318 8.19 -14.81 10.45
C LEU A 318 8.38 -15.93 9.40
N PRO A 319 9.52 -16.65 9.44
CA PRO A 319 9.69 -17.86 8.64
C PRO A 319 8.70 -18.96 9.07
N PRO A 320 8.45 -19.97 8.22
CA PRO A 320 7.62 -21.13 8.59
C PRO A 320 8.09 -21.82 9.87
N GLU A 321 9.40 -21.86 10.09
CA GLU A 321 10.04 -22.38 11.30
C GLU A 321 11.26 -21.53 11.67
N ASP A 322 11.46 -21.32 12.96
CA ASP A 322 12.60 -20.63 13.59
C ASP A 322 13.14 -21.38 14.83
N GLY A 323 12.60 -22.57 15.14
CA GLY A 323 13.00 -23.38 16.28
C GLY A 323 12.27 -23.06 17.59
N GLU A 324 11.39 -22.05 17.58
CA GLU A 324 10.49 -21.73 18.68
C GLU A 324 9.06 -22.14 18.31
N ARG A 325 8.20 -22.39 19.29
CA ARG A 325 6.77 -22.65 19.10
C ARG A 325 5.95 -21.49 19.66
N ILE A 326 5.05 -20.94 18.85
CA ILE A 326 4.23 -19.79 19.28
C ILE A 326 3.09 -20.25 20.18
N VAL A 327 3.00 -19.65 21.37
CA VAL A 327 1.95 -19.88 22.36
C VAL A 327 1.25 -18.54 22.64
N PRO A 328 0.00 -18.34 22.21
CA PRO A 328 -0.77 -17.15 22.56
C PRO A 328 -0.87 -16.98 24.09
N ALA A 329 -0.69 -15.77 24.60
CA ALA A 329 -0.75 -15.46 26.04
C ALA A 329 -1.87 -14.49 26.46
N THR A 330 -2.54 -13.85 25.50
CA THR A 330 -3.62 -12.89 25.78
C THR A 330 -4.96 -13.62 25.97
N PRO A 331 -5.71 -13.36 27.06
CA PRO A 331 -7.02 -13.94 27.27
C PRO A 331 -8.07 -13.28 26.36
N PRO A 332 -9.03 -14.05 25.81
CA PRO A 332 -10.17 -13.49 25.09
C PRO A 332 -11.08 -12.68 26.03
N THR A 333 -11.62 -11.57 25.53
CA THR A 333 -12.57 -10.74 26.29
C THR A 333 -13.91 -11.47 26.42
N ARG A 334 -14.48 -11.45 27.62
CA ARG A 334 -15.77 -12.08 27.97
C ARG A 334 -16.88 -11.07 28.24
N ASP A 335 -16.55 -9.79 28.23
CA ASP A 335 -17.50 -8.72 28.54
C ASP A 335 -18.39 -8.42 27.34
N GLN A 336 -19.68 -8.27 27.60
CA GLN A 336 -20.64 -7.85 26.59
C GLN A 336 -20.48 -6.36 26.31
N VAL A 337 -20.22 -6.00 25.05
CA VAL A 337 -20.17 -4.60 24.62
C VAL A 337 -21.55 -4.17 24.15
N GLN A 338 -22.03 -3.02 24.63
CA GLN A 338 -23.27 -2.41 24.16
C GLN A 338 -22.99 -1.41 23.03
N PHE A 339 -23.73 -1.56 21.93
CA PHE A 339 -23.53 -0.77 20.72
C PHE A 339 -24.70 0.18 20.49
N HIS A 340 -24.39 1.46 20.22
CA HIS A 340 -25.35 2.43 19.74
C HIS A 340 -25.25 2.50 18.21
N TRP A 341 -26.32 2.11 17.52
CA TRP A 341 -26.34 2.01 16.05
C TRP A 341 -26.00 3.34 15.36
N GLU A 342 -26.57 4.44 15.83
CA GLU A 342 -26.40 5.77 15.23
C GLU A 342 -24.93 6.20 15.30
N ASP A 343 -24.28 6.08 16.45
CA ASP A 343 -22.87 6.43 16.65
C ASP A 343 -21.93 5.61 15.76
N ILE A 344 -22.20 4.31 15.63
CA ILE A 344 -21.40 3.40 14.77
C ILE A 344 -21.55 3.78 13.31
N ASN A 345 -22.78 4.03 12.85
CA ASN A 345 -23.04 4.39 11.47
C ASN A 345 -22.39 5.74 11.12
N GLU A 346 -22.56 6.75 11.98
CA GLU A 346 -21.94 8.07 11.78
C GLU A 346 -20.40 7.98 11.76
N THR A 347 -19.82 7.23 12.71
CA THR A 347 -18.37 7.02 12.77
C THR A 347 -17.85 6.34 11.52
N ALA A 348 -18.54 5.29 11.05
CA ALA A 348 -18.15 4.57 9.84
C ALA A 348 -18.22 5.46 8.59
N GLN A 349 -19.27 6.27 8.44
CA GLN A 349 -19.39 7.19 7.31
C GLN A 349 -18.30 8.27 7.30
N ALA A 350 -17.86 8.70 8.48
CA ALA A 350 -16.86 9.75 8.62
C ALA A 350 -15.41 9.24 8.51
N ARG A 351 -15.11 8.02 8.97
CA ARG A 351 -13.73 7.55 9.16
C ARG A 351 -13.30 6.41 8.24
N ARG A 352 -14.23 5.71 7.58
CA ARG A 352 -13.87 4.61 6.69
C ARG A 352 -13.00 5.07 5.52
N PRO A 353 -11.83 4.46 5.30
CA PRO A 353 -10.93 4.86 4.22
C PRO A 353 -11.54 4.72 2.81
N ASP A 354 -12.30 3.66 2.54
CA ASP A 354 -12.91 3.39 1.23
C ASP A 354 -13.93 4.49 0.83
N LEU A 355 -14.74 4.97 1.77
CA LEU A 355 -15.68 6.07 1.53
C LEU A 355 -14.96 7.42 1.35
N ILE A 356 -13.89 7.66 2.11
CA ILE A 356 -13.08 8.88 1.96
C ILE A 356 -12.38 8.88 0.60
N GLU A 357 -11.83 7.74 0.17
CA GLU A 357 -11.23 7.57 -1.15
C GLU A 357 -12.19 7.95 -2.27
N LEU A 358 -13.41 7.42 -2.26
CA LEU A 358 -14.43 7.74 -3.26
C LEU A 358 -14.77 9.24 -3.29
N ASN A 359 -14.81 9.91 -2.14
CA ASN A 359 -15.00 11.35 -2.06
C ASN A 359 -13.81 12.13 -2.65
N LEU A 360 -12.57 11.70 -2.39
CA LEU A 360 -11.37 12.32 -2.97
C LEU A 360 -11.32 12.15 -4.50
N ILE A 361 -11.70 10.97 -5.02
CA ILE A 361 -11.83 10.73 -6.46
C ILE A 361 -12.86 11.70 -7.07
N LEU A 362 -14.04 11.84 -6.44
CA LEU A 362 -15.06 12.79 -6.88
C LEU A 362 -14.53 14.24 -6.90
N LEU A 363 -13.74 14.64 -5.90
CA LEU A 363 -13.11 15.96 -5.86
C LEU A 363 -12.09 16.15 -6.98
N ALA A 364 -11.28 15.12 -7.27
CA ALA A 364 -10.32 15.16 -8.37
C ALA A 364 -11.03 15.32 -9.73
N ASP A 365 -12.12 14.60 -9.95
CA ASP A 365 -12.93 14.69 -11.17
C ASP A 365 -13.63 16.05 -11.30
N GLN A 366 -14.05 16.67 -10.18
CA GLN A 366 -14.53 18.06 -10.20
C GLN A 366 -13.44 19.04 -10.63
N LYS A 367 -12.18 18.86 -10.22
CA LYS A 367 -11.06 19.69 -10.68
C LYS A 367 -10.75 19.46 -12.16
N ARG A 368 -10.82 18.22 -12.65
CA ARG A 368 -10.71 17.90 -14.08
C ARG A 368 -11.81 18.53 -14.92
N LEU A 369 -13.04 18.63 -14.38
CA LEU A 369 -14.14 19.33 -15.03
C LEU A 369 -13.85 20.83 -15.20
N VAL A 370 -13.28 21.49 -14.19
CA VAL A 370 -12.89 22.91 -14.29
C VAL A 370 -11.87 23.12 -15.41
N GLN A 371 -10.84 22.28 -15.47
CA GLN A 371 -9.84 22.31 -16.55
C GLN A 371 -10.49 22.06 -17.92
N SER A 372 -11.34 21.05 -18.04
CA SER A 372 -12.00 20.69 -19.30
C SER A 372 -12.94 21.79 -19.79
N ARG A 373 -13.66 22.47 -18.89
CA ARG A 373 -14.51 23.62 -19.21
C ARG A 373 -13.71 24.82 -19.68
N ASN A 374 -12.53 25.05 -19.11
CA ASN A 374 -11.63 26.12 -19.53
C ASN A 374 -11.08 25.85 -20.94
N LEU A 375 -10.57 24.65 -21.20
CA LEU A 375 -10.06 24.24 -22.52
C LEU A 375 -11.16 24.16 -23.58
N ALA A 376 -12.43 24.10 -23.19
CA ALA A 376 -13.56 24.11 -24.11
C ALA A 376 -13.94 25.50 -24.65
N GLN A 377 -13.35 26.56 -24.11
CA GLN A 377 -13.54 27.92 -24.60
C GLN A 377 -12.79 28.14 -25.93
N PRO A 378 -13.15 29.18 -26.70
CA PRO A 378 -12.33 29.63 -27.83
C PRO A 378 -10.90 29.99 -27.39
N GLN A 379 -9.91 29.76 -28.26
CA GLN A 379 -8.55 30.25 -28.04
C GLN A 379 -8.47 31.71 -28.44
N LEU A 380 -8.00 32.54 -27.51
CA LEU A 380 -7.80 33.97 -27.71
C LEU A 380 -6.51 34.35 -26.99
N ASP A 381 -5.44 34.57 -27.74
CA ASP A 381 -4.11 34.81 -27.18
C ASP A 381 -3.63 36.22 -27.52
N ALA A 382 -3.21 36.98 -26.50
CA ALA A 382 -2.48 38.23 -26.70
C ALA A 382 -0.99 37.90 -26.86
N VAL A 383 -0.39 38.33 -27.97
CA VAL A 383 1.01 38.04 -28.30
C VAL A 383 1.76 39.35 -28.45
N ALA A 384 2.90 39.46 -27.78
CA ALA A 384 3.86 40.53 -27.96
C ALA A 384 5.25 39.92 -28.20
N VAL A 385 5.89 40.30 -29.29
CA VAL A 385 7.25 39.86 -29.64
C VAL A 385 8.08 41.08 -29.96
N GLN A 386 9.27 41.15 -29.39
CA GLN A 386 10.30 42.12 -29.71
C GLN A 386 11.56 41.37 -30.11
N GLN A 387 12.15 41.74 -31.25
CA GLN A 387 13.33 41.10 -31.80
C GLN A 387 14.35 42.15 -32.20
N TRP A 388 15.59 41.93 -31.81
CA TRP A 388 16.77 42.73 -32.11
C TRP A 388 17.62 41.96 -33.09
N ASN A 389 17.87 42.53 -34.27
CA ASN A 389 18.54 41.85 -35.37
C ASN A 389 19.87 42.54 -35.67
N GLY A 390 20.93 41.75 -35.73
CA GLY A 390 22.23 42.15 -36.22
C GLY A 390 22.56 41.42 -37.52
N LEU A 391 23.44 42.02 -38.31
CA LEU A 391 23.92 41.46 -39.56
C LEU A 391 25.39 41.80 -39.75
N ASN A 392 26.21 40.77 -39.89
CA ASN A 392 27.65 40.87 -40.04
C ASN A 392 28.11 39.98 -41.19
N GLY A 393 29.05 40.42 -42.00
CA GLY A 393 29.56 39.58 -43.08
C GLY A 393 30.50 40.29 -44.03
N ARG A 394 31.17 39.52 -44.89
CA ARG A 394 31.93 40.07 -46.03
C ARG A 394 31.02 40.13 -47.23
N VAL A 395 30.95 41.27 -47.89
CA VAL A 395 30.22 41.44 -49.14
C VAL A 395 31.09 41.06 -50.34
N LEU A 396 30.46 40.87 -51.50
CA LEU A 396 31.10 40.44 -52.75
C LEU A 396 32.30 41.30 -53.17
N ASN A 397 32.34 42.59 -52.80
CA ASN A 397 33.44 43.50 -53.08
C ASN A 397 34.63 43.39 -52.09
N GLY A 398 34.58 42.45 -51.14
CA GLY A 398 35.63 42.19 -50.16
C GLY A 398 35.54 43.00 -48.86
N ASN A 399 34.69 44.03 -48.80
CA ASN A 399 34.51 44.82 -47.59
C ASN A 399 33.74 44.06 -46.51
N ARG A 400 34.01 44.36 -45.24
CA ARG A 400 33.25 43.83 -44.11
C ARG A 400 32.18 44.84 -43.71
N LEU A 401 30.93 44.38 -43.68
CA LEU A 401 29.79 45.12 -43.15
C LEU A 401 29.39 44.50 -41.82
N SER A 402 29.02 45.36 -40.87
CA SER A 402 28.57 44.95 -39.54
C SER A 402 27.51 45.89 -39.03
N SER A 403 26.45 45.34 -38.49
CA SER A 403 25.42 46.02 -37.70
C SER A 403 25.28 45.31 -36.36
N GLY A 404 25.19 46.10 -35.29
CA GLY A 404 24.95 45.60 -33.95
C GLY A 404 23.50 45.12 -33.78
N LEU A 405 23.24 44.43 -32.67
CA LEU A 405 21.87 43.98 -32.34
C LEU A 405 20.90 45.17 -32.11
N ASP A 406 21.41 46.33 -31.72
CA ASP A 406 20.61 47.52 -31.40
C ASP A 406 20.19 48.32 -32.66
N ASP A 407 20.85 48.09 -33.80
CA ASP A 407 20.66 48.91 -35.00
C ASP A 407 19.31 48.63 -35.70
N HIS A 408 18.79 47.41 -35.57
CA HIS A 408 17.56 46.97 -36.23
C HIS A 408 16.64 46.22 -35.26
N THR A 409 15.66 46.95 -34.73
CA THR A 409 14.63 46.38 -33.83
C THR A 409 13.31 46.22 -34.58
N SER A 410 12.72 45.03 -34.49
CA SER A 410 11.36 44.73 -34.96
C SER A 410 10.49 44.36 -33.76
N TRP A 411 9.26 44.85 -33.72
CA TRP A 411 8.27 44.46 -32.73
C TRP A 411 6.96 44.08 -33.42
N THR A 412 6.22 43.16 -32.80
CA THR A 412 4.92 42.72 -33.28
C THR A 412 4.03 42.52 -32.07
N MET A 413 2.84 43.12 -32.10
CA MET A 413 1.81 42.92 -31.09
C MET A 413 0.52 42.56 -31.81
N GLY A 414 -0.20 41.58 -31.29
CA GLY A 414 -1.42 41.11 -31.94
C GLY A 414 -2.25 40.24 -31.01
N VAL A 415 -3.44 39.92 -31.48
CA VAL A 415 -4.35 39.00 -30.81
C VAL A 415 -4.70 37.89 -31.80
N ASN A 416 -4.44 36.65 -31.40
CA ASN A 416 -4.73 35.47 -32.21
C ASN A 416 -6.02 34.83 -31.69
N PHE A 417 -7.04 34.78 -32.54
CA PHE A 417 -8.32 34.12 -32.21
C PHE A 417 -8.49 32.86 -33.07
N SER A 418 -8.78 31.74 -32.41
CA SER A 418 -9.03 30.46 -33.06
C SER A 418 -10.18 29.72 -32.37
N VAL A 419 -11.17 29.27 -33.15
CA VAL A 419 -12.29 28.47 -32.63
C VAL A 419 -12.72 27.41 -33.65
N PRO A 420 -12.74 26.11 -33.28
CA PRO A 420 -13.33 25.10 -34.14
C PRO A 420 -14.85 25.24 -34.09
N LEU A 421 -15.50 25.58 -35.21
CA LEU A 421 -16.93 25.95 -35.25
C LEU A 421 -17.90 24.90 -34.67
N SER A 422 -17.55 23.61 -34.77
CA SER A 422 -18.42 22.53 -34.30
C SER A 422 -18.30 22.24 -32.79
N LEU A 423 -17.16 22.58 -32.16
CA LEU A 423 -16.82 22.30 -30.76
C LEU A 423 -17.19 20.88 -30.28
N ARG A 424 -17.30 19.89 -31.19
CA ARG A 424 -17.82 18.56 -30.86
C ARG A 424 -16.92 17.85 -29.86
N GLN A 425 -15.60 17.93 -30.06
CA GLN A 425 -14.61 17.32 -29.18
C GLN A 425 -14.63 17.94 -27.77
N SER A 426 -14.58 19.26 -27.65
CA SER A 426 -14.56 19.93 -26.35
C SER A 426 -15.87 19.75 -25.56
N ARG A 427 -17.02 19.82 -26.25
CA ARG A 427 -18.33 19.51 -25.64
C ARG A 427 -18.43 18.06 -25.20
N ALA A 428 -17.90 17.12 -26.00
CA ALA A 428 -17.87 15.71 -25.64
C ALA A 428 -16.99 15.46 -24.41
N GLN A 429 -15.82 16.11 -24.31
CA GLN A 429 -14.94 16.02 -23.14
C GLN A 429 -15.59 16.57 -21.87
N VAL A 430 -16.24 17.75 -21.93
CA VAL A 430 -16.97 18.28 -20.76
C VAL A 430 -18.11 17.34 -20.36
N ARG A 431 -18.88 16.85 -21.34
CA ARG A 431 -19.98 15.90 -21.08
C ARG A 431 -19.48 14.58 -20.49
N SER A 432 -18.35 14.04 -20.96
CA SER A 432 -17.78 12.82 -20.39
C SER A 432 -17.36 13.03 -18.95
N GLN A 433 -16.73 14.17 -18.62
CA GLN A 433 -16.36 14.50 -17.24
C GLN A 433 -17.59 14.69 -16.33
N GLU A 434 -18.66 15.32 -16.82
CA GLU A 434 -19.91 15.43 -16.06
C GLU A 434 -20.56 14.06 -15.80
N LEU A 435 -20.49 13.14 -16.75
CA LEU A 435 -20.98 11.77 -16.57
C LEU A 435 -20.13 10.98 -15.58
N LEU A 436 -18.80 11.15 -15.58
CA LEU A 436 -17.92 10.54 -14.57
C LEU A 436 -18.29 11.00 -13.16
N ILE A 437 -18.48 12.31 -12.95
CA ILE A 437 -18.94 12.86 -11.66
C ILE A 437 -20.29 12.26 -11.23
N ARG A 438 -21.21 12.04 -12.17
CA ARG A 438 -22.52 11.41 -11.87
C ARG A 438 -22.35 9.94 -11.48
N ARG A 439 -21.48 9.19 -12.19
CA ARG A 439 -21.13 7.81 -11.87
C ARG A 439 -20.51 7.72 -10.48
N ASP A 440 -19.56 8.60 -10.15
CA ASP A 440 -18.84 8.56 -8.88
C ASP A 440 -19.76 8.88 -7.69
N ARG A 441 -20.69 9.83 -7.85
CA ARG A 441 -21.75 10.09 -6.86
C ARG A 441 -22.64 8.87 -6.62
N ALA A 442 -23.03 8.16 -7.68
CA ALA A 442 -23.80 6.93 -7.56
C ALA A 442 -22.98 5.83 -6.85
N SER A 443 -21.67 5.76 -7.13
CA SER A 443 -20.75 4.84 -6.45
C SER A 443 -20.64 5.13 -4.95
N ILE A 444 -20.56 6.40 -4.54
CA ILE A 444 -20.55 6.79 -3.12
C ILE A 444 -21.86 6.38 -2.43
N GLN A 445 -23.01 6.65 -3.06
CA GLN A 445 -24.32 6.24 -2.51
C GLN A 445 -24.42 4.73 -2.34
N GLN A 446 -23.96 3.96 -3.33
CA GLN A 446 -23.91 2.50 -3.24
C GLN A 446 -22.94 2.03 -2.15
N GLY A 447 -21.77 2.66 -2.01
CA GLY A 447 -20.79 2.35 -0.96
C GLY A 447 -21.31 2.61 0.45
N LEU A 448 -22.04 3.72 0.65
CA LEU A 448 -22.72 4.02 1.91
C LEU A 448 -23.76 2.95 2.24
N HIS A 449 -24.62 2.63 1.27
CA HIS A 449 -25.66 1.61 1.44
C HIS A 449 -25.07 0.22 1.77
N GLN A 450 -24.00 -0.18 1.07
CA GLN A 450 -23.29 -1.43 1.36
C GLN A 450 -22.65 -1.42 2.76
N THR A 451 -22.07 -0.29 3.17
CA THR A 451 -21.47 -0.13 4.50
C THR A 451 -22.50 -0.32 5.60
N GLU A 452 -23.68 0.29 5.48
CA GLU A 452 -24.77 0.11 6.44
C GLU A 452 -25.18 -1.36 6.57
N HIS A 453 -25.32 -2.07 5.44
CA HIS A 453 -25.63 -3.51 5.48
C HIS A 453 -24.52 -4.36 6.10
N GLN A 454 -23.26 -4.03 5.84
CA GLN A 454 -22.11 -4.72 6.45
C GLN A 454 -22.08 -4.52 7.97
N LEU A 455 -22.25 -3.29 8.45
CA LEU A 455 -22.30 -2.96 9.87
C LEU A 455 -23.45 -3.69 10.57
N ALA A 456 -24.66 -3.66 9.97
CA ALA A 456 -25.81 -4.35 10.52
C ALA A 456 -25.59 -5.87 10.58
N SER A 457 -24.91 -6.47 9.60
CA SER A 457 -24.57 -7.88 9.62
C SER A 457 -23.54 -8.18 10.73
N THR A 458 -22.49 -7.37 10.86
CA THR A 458 -21.44 -7.59 11.86
C THR A 458 -21.97 -7.44 13.28
N ILE A 459 -22.81 -6.44 13.56
CA ILE A 459 -23.43 -6.29 14.89
C ILE A 459 -24.30 -7.51 15.24
N ARG A 460 -25.09 -8.03 14.27
CA ARG A 460 -25.87 -9.26 14.49
C ARG A 460 -24.97 -10.47 14.76
N SER A 461 -23.85 -10.60 14.04
CA SER A 461 -22.87 -11.66 14.28
C SER A 461 -22.25 -11.56 15.67
N ILE A 462 -21.90 -10.35 16.13
CA ILE A 462 -21.35 -10.12 17.48
C ILE A 462 -22.35 -10.57 18.55
N ASP A 463 -23.60 -10.10 18.46
CA ASP A 463 -24.65 -10.45 19.42
C ASP A 463 -24.95 -11.96 19.42
N GLN A 464 -25.04 -12.56 18.22
CA GLN A 464 -25.22 -14.01 18.06
C GLN A 464 -24.07 -14.80 18.68
N ASN A 465 -22.82 -14.43 18.39
CA ASN A 465 -21.64 -15.15 18.87
C ASN A 465 -21.47 -15.01 20.39
N PHE A 466 -21.86 -13.87 20.96
CA PHE A 466 -21.87 -13.68 22.42
C PHE A 466 -22.91 -14.58 23.10
N LEU A 467 -24.16 -14.57 22.63
CA LEU A 467 -25.22 -15.42 23.19
C LEU A 467 -24.93 -16.92 23.00
N GLN A 468 -24.30 -17.30 21.87
CA GLN A 468 -23.82 -18.66 21.66
C GLN A 468 -22.70 -19.03 22.63
N TYR A 469 -21.76 -18.12 22.90
CA TYR A 469 -20.72 -18.33 23.90
C TYR A 469 -21.32 -18.63 25.28
N GLU A 470 -22.30 -17.84 25.74
CA GLU A 470 -22.97 -18.08 27.02
C GLU A 470 -23.66 -19.46 27.05
N ALA A 471 -24.40 -19.81 25.99
CA ALA A 471 -25.07 -21.10 25.90
C ALA A 471 -24.09 -22.28 25.86
N PHE A 472 -22.96 -22.16 25.14
CA PHE A 472 -21.94 -23.21 25.08
C PHE A 472 -21.14 -23.34 26.36
N ARG A 473 -20.96 -22.24 27.11
CA ARG A 473 -20.37 -22.27 28.45
C ARG A 473 -21.24 -23.08 29.40
N ASP A 474 -22.55 -22.86 29.41
CA ASP A 474 -23.50 -23.65 30.20
C ASP A 474 -23.51 -25.12 29.75
N ALA A 475 -23.48 -25.36 28.43
CA ALA A 475 -23.39 -26.71 27.88
C ALA A 475 -22.10 -27.44 28.28
N ARG A 476 -20.95 -26.74 28.32
CA ARG A 476 -19.67 -27.30 28.80
C ARG A 476 -19.77 -27.70 30.27
N GLN A 477 -20.35 -26.82 31.11
CA GLN A 477 -20.50 -27.10 32.54
C GLN A 477 -21.40 -28.32 32.78
N ALA A 478 -22.55 -28.38 32.10
CA ALA A 478 -23.45 -29.54 32.17
C ALA A 478 -22.81 -30.83 31.63
N ALA A 479 -22.06 -30.75 30.52
CA ALA A 479 -21.36 -31.89 29.95
C ALA A 479 -20.25 -32.40 30.88
N LYS A 480 -19.56 -31.50 31.60
CA LYS A 480 -18.57 -31.84 32.62
C LYS A 480 -19.20 -32.60 33.77
N GLU A 481 -20.30 -32.09 34.34
CA GLU A 481 -21.02 -32.75 35.43
C GLU A 481 -21.52 -34.15 35.03
N ASN A 482 -22.08 -34.29 33.82
CA ASN A 482 -22.48 -35.59 33.28
C ASN A 482 -21.27 -36.53 33.15
N LEU A 483 -20.16 -36.06 32.58
CA LEU A 483 -18.95 -36.86 32.43
C LEU A 483 -18.42 -37.34 33.79
N GLU A 484 -18.40 -36.49 34.82
CA GLU A 484 -17.98 -36.87 36.17
C GLU A 484 -18.84 -38.00 36.75
N VAL A 485 -20.17 -37.94 36.55
CA VAL A 485 -21.10 -39.00 36.94
C VAL A 485 -20.81 -40.30 36.19
N GLN A 486 -20.60 -40.24 34.87
CA GLN A 486 -20.30 -41.44 34.08
C GLN A 486 -18.95 -42.06 34.46
N VAL A 487 -17.92 -41.25 34.70
CA VAL A 487 -16.59 -41.70 35.16
C VAL A 487 -16.71 -42.44 36.50
N ALA A 488 -17.43 -41.87 37.47
CA ALA A 488 -17.65 -42.51 38.76
C ALA A 488 -18.40 -43.84 38.62
N ALA A 489 -19.40 -43.88 37.73
CA ALA A 489 -20.21 -45.06 37.50
C ALA A 489 -19.43 -46.19 36.81
N VAL A 490 -18.60 -45.89 35.80
CA VAL A 490 -17.67 -46.85 35.17
C VAL A 490 -16.67 -47.38 36.19
N ARG A 491 -16.14 -46.52 37.08
CA ARG A 491 -15.24 -46.97 38.15
C ARG A 491 -15.89 -48.01 39.07
N SER A 492 -17.18 -47.86 39.35
CA SER A 492 -17.98 -48.78 40.16
C SER A 492 -18.49 -50.03 39.42
N GLY A 493 -18.21 -50.18 38.12
CA GLY A 493 -18.62 -51.33 37.31
C GLY A 493 -20.11 -51.37 36.96
N ARG A 494 -20.83 -50.25 37.05
CA ARG A 494 -22.30 -50.20 36.99
C ARG A 494 -22.91 -49.76 35.65
N VAL A 495 -22.12 -49.38 34.63
CA VAL A 495 -22.65 -48.70 33.42
C VAL A 495 -22.03 -49.21 32.11
N ILE A 496 -22.82 -49.08 31.02
CA ILE A 496 -22.50 -49.36 29.61
C ILE A 496 -21.44 -48.38 29.10
N PHE A 497 -20.32 -48.87 28.56
CA PHE A 497 -19.22 -48.08 27.99
C PHE A 497 -19.68 -46.98 27.02
N LEU A 498 -20.75 -47.22 26.26
CA LEU A 498 -21.32 -46.27 25.32
C LEU A 498 -21.74 -44.94 25.97
N ASN A 499 -22.31 -44.95 27.18
CA ASN A 499 -22.72 -43.73 27.87
C ASN A 499 -21.52 -42.89 28.30
N PHE A 500 -20.43 -43.55 28.71
CA PHE A 500 -19.17 -42.89 29.02
C PHE A 500 -18.54 -42.28 27.76
N LEU A 501 -18.49 -43.04 26.66
CA LEU A 501 -17.98 -42.56 25.38
C LEU A 501 -18.75 -41.32 24.90
N GLN A 502 -20.08 -41.35 25.00
CA GLN A 502 -20.93 -40.22 24.68
C GLN A 502 -20.59 -39.00 25.57
N GLY A 503 -20.50 -39.18 26.89
CA GLY A 503 -20.14 -38.09 27.81
C GLY A 503 -18.77 -37.46 27.52
N VAL A 504 -17.75 -38.26 27.22
CA VAL A 504 -16.40 -37.76 26.85
C VAL A 504 -16.45 -36.97 25.55
N THR A 505 -17.21 -37.47 24.57
CA THR A 505 -17.37 -36.83 23.25
C THR A 505 -18.11 -35.51 23.37
N ASP A 506 -19.23 -35.49 24.11
CA ASP A 506 -20.06 -34.31 24.35
C ASP A 506 -19.29 -33.21 25.07
N TRP A 507 -18.53 -33.57 26.12
CA TRP A 507 -17.71 -32.60 26.85
C TRP A 507 -16.65 -31.95 25.96
N GLY A 508 -15.86 -32.73 25.21
CA GLY A 508 -14.83 -32.14 24.36
C GLY A 508 -15.39 -31.34 23.19
N ASN A 509 -16.55 -31.72 22.65
CA ASN A 509 -17.26 -30.92 21.65
C ASN A 509 -17.79 -29.61 22.23
N ALA A 510 -18.30 -29.63 23.47
CA ALA A 510 -18.75 -28.41 24.16
C ALA A 510 -17.59 -27.45 24.44
N VAL A 511 -16.41 -27.95 24.85
CA VAL A 511 -15.20 -27.14 25.01
C VAL A 511 -14.79 -26.49 23.68
N ALA A 512 -14.76 -27.26 22.59
CA ALA A 512 -14.41 -26.74 21.27
C ALA A 512 -15.42 -25.69 20.77
N ALA A 513 -16.72 -25.90 21.01
CA ALA A 513 -17.79 -24.99 20.63
C ALA A 513 -17.76 -23.67 21.44
N GLU A 514 -17.52 -23.74 22.76
CA GLU A 514 -17.33 -22.54 23.60
C GLU A 514 -16.12 -21.72 23.11
N ALA A 515 -14.99 -22.39 22.86
CA ALA A 515 -13.79 -21.74 22.37
C ALA A 515 -14.01 -21.05 21.02
N GLN A 516 -14.69 -21.72 20.09
CA GLN A 516 -15.02 -21.17 18.78
C GLN A 516 -15.93 -19.94 18.87
N ALA A 517 -16.99 -20.00 19.67
CA ALA A 517 -17.93 -18.89 19.82
C ALA A 517 -17.23 -17.66 20.43
N LEU A 518 -16.40 -17.87 21.46
CA LEU A 518 -15.68 -16.78 22.13
C LEU A 518 -14.61 -16.14 21.23
N THR A 519 -13.83 -16.94 20.49
CA THR A 519 -12.82 -16.39 19.57
C THR A 519 -13.45 -15.70 18.36
N SER A 520 -14.60 -16.20 17.89
CA SER A 520 -15.40 -15.56 16.84
C SER A 520 -15.98 -14.22 17.31
N TYR A 521 -16.50 -14.13 18.53
CA TYR A 521 -16.90 -12.87 19.15
C TYR A 521 -15.75 -11.84 19.16
N ASN A 522 -14.56 -12.23 19.65
CA ASN A 522 -13.39 -11.34 19.69
C ASN A 522 -12.90 -10.93 18.28
N THR A 523 -13.01 -11.83 17.29
CA THR A 523 -12.67 -11.53 15.89
C THR A 523 -13.68 -10.59 15.25
N ASP A 524 -14.96 -10.72 15.58
CA ASP A 524 -16.01 -9.84 15.09
C ASP A 524 -15.94 -8.43 15.70
N LEU A 525 -15.50 -8.30 16.96
CA LEU A 525 -15.19 -6.99 17.57
C LEU A 525 -14.11 -6.25 16.75
N ALA A 526 -13.01 -6.93 16.43
CA ALA A 526 -11.96 -6.34 15.58
C ALA A 526 -12.47 -6.06 14.14
N THR A 527 -13.37 -6.89 13.63
CA THR A 527 -14.01 -6.66 12.33
C THR A 527 -14.91 -5.42 12.36
N LEU A 528 -15.63 -5.17 13.45
CA LEU A 528 -16.41 -3.95 13.64
C LEU A 528 -15.49 -2.73 13.71
N GLU A 529 -14.40 -2.79 14.48
CA GLU A 529 -13.40 -1.71 14.54
C GLU A 529 -12.79 -1.39 13.16
N ARG A 530 -12.60 -2.40 12.29
CA ARG A 530 -12.17 -2.20 10.90
C ARG A 530 -13.28 -1.57 10.07
N GLN A 531 -14.51 -2.06 10.18
CA GLN A 531 -15.65 -1.55 9.43
C GLN A 531 -16.04 -0.12 9.81
N THR A 532 -15.76 0.33 11.03
CA THR A 532 -15.88 1.74 11.46
C THR A 532 -14.69 2.58 11.02
N GLY A 533 -13.60 1.96 10.56
CA GLY A 533 -12.37 2.63 10.17
C GLY A 533 -11.52 3.11 11.35
N THR A 534 -11.71 2.56 12.55
CA THR A 534 -11.06 3.01 13.79
C THR A 534 -10.05 2.01 14.37
N ILE A 535 -9.91 0.81 13.79
CA ILE A 535 -9.05 -0.26 14.33
C ILE A 535 -7.61 0.19 14.59
N LEU A 536 -7.02 1.02 13.72
CA LEU A 536 -5.65 1.51 13.93
C LEU A 536 -5.58 2.41 15.16
N GLU A 537 -6.51 3.36 15.26
CA GLU A 537 -6.61 4.27 16.40
C GLU A 537 -6.88 3.52 17.71
N THR A 538 -7.74 2.50 17.70
CA THR A 538 -8.03 1.68 18.88
C THR A 538 -6.83 0.84 19.33
N HIS A 539 -6.01 0.36 18.39
CA HIS A 539 -4.78 -0.39 18.67
C HIS A 539 -3.54 0.52 18.84
N GLY A 540 -3.73 1.85 18.93
CA GLY A 540 -2.63 2.79 19.13
C GLY A 540 -1.68 2.94 17.94
N VAL A 541 -2.05 2.39 16.77
CA VAL A 541 -1.28 2.49 15.54
C VAL A 541 -1.52 3.87 14.92
N ARG A 542 -0.43 4.61 14.73
CA ARG A 542 -0.46 5.94 14.13
C ARG A 542 0.51 5.97 12.97
N PHE A 543 0.10 6.64 11.90
CA PHE A 543 0.99 6.95 10.80
C PHE A 543 1.86 8.13 11.20
N VAL A 544 3.17 7.96 11.07
CA VAL A 544 4.13 9.06 11.10
C VAL A 544 4.64 9.17 9.66
N GLU A 545 4.45 10.32 9.05
CA GLU A 545 5.00 10.59 7.73
C GLU A 545 6.52 10.80 7.86
N GLU A 546 7.32 10.13 7.01
CA GLU A 546 8.78 10.31 6.96
C GLU A 546 9.21 11.40 5.95
N GLN A 547 9.95 12.38 6.48
CA GLN A 547 11.17 13.08 6.01
C GLN A 547 11.40 13.55 4.56
N PHE A 548 10.61 13.18 3.56
CA PHE A 548 10.94 13.51 2.15
C PHE A 548 10.22 14.74 1.60
N ALA A 549 9.90 15.71 2.46
CA ALA A 549 9.47 17.08 2.15
C ALA A 549 9.65 17.46 0.67
N SER A 550 8.53 17.61 -0.05
CA SER A 550 8.54 17.86 -1.51
C SER A 550 9.57 18.92 -1.88
N ILE A 551 10.48 18.59 -2.79
CA ILE A 551 11.57 19.48 -3.18
C ILE A 551 11.01 20.50 -4.17
N GLY A 552 10.56 21.64 -3.64
CA GLY A 552 10.33 22.83 -4.44
C GLY A 552 11.65 23.56 -4.73
N THR A 553 11.66 24.39 -5.77
CA THR A 553 12.79 25.26 -6.17
C THR A 553 13.27 26.26 -5.08
N HIS A 554 12.58 26.30 -3.94
CA HIS A 554 12.89 27.13 -2.78
C HIS A 554 13.48 26.39 -1.56
N GLY A 555 13.73 25.08 -1.64
CA GLY A 555 14.38 24.30 -0.57
C GLY A 555 13.53 24.10 0.70
N ARG A 556 14.07 23.32 1.66
CA ARG A 556 13.47 23.01 2.97
C ARG A 556 13.49 24.24 3.89
N CYS A 557 12.46 25.07 3.84
CA CYS A 557 12.31 26.22 4.75
C CYS A 557 11.34 26.00 5.91
N PHE A 558 10.81 24.79 6.10
CA PHE A 558 9.82 24.48 7.15
C PHE A 558 10.25 23.24 7.94
N GLU A 559 10.02 23.28 9.26
CA GLU A 559 10.17 22.13 10.15
C GLU A 559 9.10 21.07 9.84
N ASP A 560 9.42 19.80 10.09
CA ASP A 560 8.50 18.68 9.91
C ASP A 560 7.26 18.86 10.81
N GLU A 561 6.08 19.00 10.21
CA GLU A 561 4.81 19.01 10.94
C GLU A 561 4.14 17.64 10.85
N CYS A 562 3.77 17.05 12.00
CA CYS A 562 2.99 15.81 12.02
C CYS A 562 1.58 16.04 11.43
N TYR A 563 1.04 15.08 10.68
CA TYR A 563 -0.35 15.07 10.22
C TYR A 563 -1.09 13.81 10.70
N PRO A 564 -2.30 13.93 11.31
CA PRO A 564 -2.94 15.19 11.72
C PRO A 564 -2.11 15.91 12.80
N ARG A 565 -2.07 17.25 12.75
CA ARG A 565 -1.31 18.12 13.67
C ARG A 565 -1.59 17.87 15.16
N ASP A 566 -2.72 17.27 15.45
CA ASP A 566 -3.21 17.04 16.81
C ASP A 566 -2.74 15.70 17.42
N LEU A 567 -2.01 14.84 16.68
CA LEU A 567 -1.62 13.51 17.14
C LEU A 567 -0.10 13.31 17.17
N ARG A 568 0.53 13.59 18.32
CA ARG A 568 1.94 13.22 18.58
C ARG A 568 2.06 11.73 18.93
N PRO A 569 3.08 11.00 18.46
CA PRO A 569 3.31 9.62 18.89
C PRO A 569 3.55 9.56 20.41
N GLN A 570 2.92 8.60 21.09
CA GLN A 570 3.10 8.34 22.51
C GLN A 570 3.89 7.04 22.69
N GLU A 571 4.35 6.77 23.93
CA GLU A 571 4.97 5.47 24.25
C GLU A 571 3.99 4.31 24.03
N ASN A 572 4.53 3.16 23.61
CA ASN A 572 3.76 1.95 23.36
C ASN A 572 3.18 1.40 24.68
N GLN A 573 1.93 1.72 24.97
CA GLN A 573 1.20 1.16 26.11
C GLN A 573 0.49 -0.13 25.68
N PRO A 574 0.59 -1.23 26.46
CA PRO A 574 -0.16 -2.45 26.19
C PRO A 574 -1.66 -2.20 26.39
N ARG A 575 -2.47 -2.67 25.45
CA ARG A 575 -3.94 -2.64 25.50
C ARG A 575 -4.48 -3.92 26.14
N TYR A 576 -3.88 -5.06 25.82
CA TYR A 576 -4.33 -6.36 26.30
C TYR A 576 -3.48 -6.82 27.49
N ASP A 577 -4.14 -7.47 28.45
CA ASP A 577 -3.45 -8.13 29.55
C ASP A 577 -2.63 -9.30 29.02
N ASP A 578 -1.43 -9.46 29.57
CA ASP A 578 -0.58 -10.63 29.36
C ASP A 578 -0.69 -11.52 30.61
N LEU A 579 -1.24 -12.73 30.43
CA LEU A 579 -1.36 -13.70 31.53
C LEU A 579 -0.01 -14.29 31.94
N GLY A 580 1.04 -14.14 31.12
CA GLY A 580 2.31 -14.87 31.29
C GLY A 580 2.14 -16.39 31.21
N LYS A 581 1.02 -16.86 30.66
CA LYS A 581 0.60 -18.26 30.54
C LYS A 581 -0.18 -18.47 29.23
N PRO A 582 -0.36 -19.71 28.76
CA PRO A 582 -1.12 -20.00 27.55
C PRO A 582 -2.57 -19.50 27.63
N ALA A 583 -3.05 -18.86 26.56
CA ALA A 583 -4.40 -18.30 26.48
C ALA A 583 -5.51 -19.35 26.61
N GLU A 584 -5.24 -20.62 26.26
CA GLU A 584 -6.17 -21.73 26.50
C GLU A 584 -6.52 -21.93 27.99
N GLU A 585 -5.63 -21.54 28.93
CA GLU A 585 -5.93 -21.63 30.37
C GLU A 585 -7.03 -20.65 30.79
N ALA A 586 -7.26 -19.58 30.03
CA ALA A 586 -8.31 -18.61 30.32
C ALA A 586 -9.69 -19.26 30.36
N PHE A 587 -9.94 -20.35 29.61
CA PHE A 587 -11.22 -21.07 29.54
C PHE A 587 -11.61 -21.85 30.82
N ASP A 588 -10.90 -21.63 31.94
CA ASP A 588 -11.16 -22.29 33.22
C ASP A 588 -11.20 -23.82 33.07
N LEU A 589 -10.21 -24.32 32.34
CA LEU A 589 -10.06 -25.71 31.99
C LEU A 589 -9.42 -26.45 33.17
N THR A 590 -10.23 -27.05 34.03
CA THR A 590 -9.73 -27.85 35.17
C THR A 590 -9.21 -29.20 34.69
N ASP A 591 -8.00 -29.59 35.14
CA ASP A 591 -7.45 -30.94 34.95
C ASP A 591 -8.31 -31.99 35.65
N PHE A 592 -9.29 -32.56 34.96
CA PHE A 592 -10.07 -33.67 35.46
C PHE A 592 -9.99 -34.86 34.51
N PRO A 593 -9.43 -36.01 34.93
CA PRO A 593 -8.34 -36.21 35.89
C PRO A 593 -6.95 -36.11 35.23
N ASN A 594 -6.03 -35.37 35.89
CA ASN A 594 -4.59 -35.22 35.64
C ASN A 594 -4.06 -35.62 34.26
N ARG A 595 -3.74 -34.63 33.43
CA ARG A 595 -2.77 -34.78 32.35
C ARG A 595 -1.49 -35.35 32.95
N ARG A 596 -1.12 -36.61 32.64
CA ARG A 596 0.22 -37.09 32.98
C ARG A 596 1.20 -36.15 32.28
N SER A 597 2.12 -35.55 33.04
CA SER A 597 3.17 -34.65 32.54
C SER A 597 4.18 -35.35 31.61
N GLU A 598 3.98 -36.64 31.32
CA GLU A 598 4.69 -37.32 30.26
C GLU A 598 4.20 -36.73 28.94
N VAL A 599 5.07 -35.93 28.32
CA VAL A 599 4.94 -35.47 26.93
C VAL A 599 4.53 -36.68 26.09
N LEU A 600 3.24 -36.78 25.76
CA LEU A 600 2.66 -37.92 25.05
C LEU A 600 3.23 -37.90 23.62
N ARG A 601 4.37 -38.58 23.47
CA ARG A 601 4.81 -39.17 22.20
C ARG A 601 3.57 -39.78 21.56
N LEU A 602 3.43 -39.65 20.24
CA LEU A 602 2.46 -40.48 19.52
C LEU A 602 2.63 -41.90 20.08
N PRO A 603 1.62 -42.47 20.75
CA PRO A 603 1.80 -43.78 21.36
C PRO A 603 2.23 -44.72 20.24
N GLU A 604 3.29 -45.49 20.48
CA GLU A 604 3.69 -46.56 19.56
C GLU A 604 2.42 -47.29 19.16
N THR A 605 2.23 -47.51 17.85
CA THR A 605 1.12 -48.34 17.37
C THR A 605 1.06 -49.56 18.27
N PRO A 606 -0.04 -49.79 19.00
CA PRO A 606 -0.18 -51.07 19.68
C PRO A 606 0.00 -52.12 18.59
N GLN A 607 0.96 -53.04 18.76
CA GLN A 607 0.95 -54.25 17.96
C GLN A 607 -0.36 -54.92 18.30
N PHE A 608 -1.34 -54.75 17.42
CA PHE A 608 -2.55 -55.54 17.47
C PHE A 608 -2.08 -56.92 17.03
N ASP A 609 -2.03 -57.87 17.95
CA ASP A 609 -1.83 -59.27 17.60
C ASP A 609 -2.90 -59.60 16.55
N ASP A 610 -2.48 -59.82 15.31
CA ASP A 610 -3.36 -60.31 14.26
C ASP A 610 -3.92 -61.64 14.77
N PRO A 611 -5.25 -61.82 14.79
CA PRO A 611 -5.79 -63.13 15.13
C PRO A 611 -5.27 -64.10 14.09
N GLU A 612 -4.46 -65.07 14.52
CA GLU A 612 -4.10 -66.24 13.71
C GLU A 612 -5.41 -66.80 13.13
N MET A 613 -5.62 -66.61 11.83
CA MET A 613 -6.74 -67.21 11.14
C MET A 613 -6.48 -68.73 11.13
N PRO A 614 -7.34 -69.55 11.74
CA PRO A 614 -7.20 -71.00 11.59
C PRO A 614 -7.49 -71.38 10.13
N GLU A 615 -6.54 -72.08 9.50
CA GLU A 615 -6.68 -72.71 8.17
C GLU A 615 -7.81 -73.74 8.11
#